data_AF-A0A6I1G4K4-F1
#
_entry.id   AF-A0A6I1G4K4-F1
#
_cell.length_a   1.000
_cell.length_b   1.000
_cell.length_c   1.000
_cell.angle_alpha   90.00
_cell.angle_beta   90.00
_cell.angle_gamma   90.00
#
_symmetry.space_group_name_H-M   'P 1'
#
loop_
_entity.id
_entity.type
_entity.pdbx_description
1 polymer ?
#
loop_
_entity_poly.entity_id
_entity_poly.type
_entity_poly.pdbx_seq_one_letter_code
_entity_poly.pdbx_strand_id
1 'polypeptide(L)'
;MSTTEMETQSARERRWIYITTCVVLGIFIVTGLLAFSAGRQTVQAQEKADELIAAIEATGVTAPSQERIVRVLGDDGGPTCEDPNSALRRSILLSRLSNGATGPGERPVIADSRVFEGQRLIMEVYCPDELEEFQAFIDDLKTADVAGG
;
A
#
# COMPACT_ATOMS: atom_id res chain seq x y z
N MET A 1 66.49 24.97 6.49
CA MET A 1 65.71 25.51 7.61
C MET A 1 64.25 25.19 7.33
N SER A 2 63.79 24.02 7.78
CA SER A 2 62.39 23.62 7.71
C SER A 2 62.10 22.98 9.06
N THR A 3 61.41 23.72 9.90
CA THR A 3 60.96 23.29 11.22
C THR A 3 59.90 22.21 11.01
N THR A 4 60.28 20.95 11.22
CA THR A 4 59.30 19.89 11.43
C THR A 4 58.68 20.14 12.79
N GLU A 5 57.58 20.89 12.82
CA GLU A 5 56.67 20.88 13.96
C GLU A 5 56.12 19.45 14.09
N MET A 6 56.80 18.64 14.90
CA MET A 6 56.17 17.45 15.47
C MET A 6 55.16 17.96 16.49
N GLU A 7 53.97 18.34 16.01
CA GLU A 7 52.80 18.44 16.89
C GLU A 7 52.52 17.04 17.45
N THR A 8 52.99 16.82 18.66
CA THR A 8 52.62 15.69 19.50
C THR A 8 51.20 15.92 20.01
N GLN A 9 50.19 15.83 19.13
CA GLN A 9 48.80 15.73 19.57
C GLN A 9 48.68 14.56 20.54
N SER A 10 48.10 14.82 21.71
CA SER A 10 48.00 13.84 22.78
C SER A 10 47.26 12.58 22.28
N ALA A 11 47.64 11.39 22.73
CA ALA A 11 46.96 10.13 22.33
C ALA A 11 45.44 10.16 22.62
N ARG A 12 45.03 11.00 23.58
CA ARG A 12 43.63 11.27 23.92
C ARG A 12 42.93 12.13 22.85
N GLU A 13 43.56 13.17 22.30
CA GLU A 13 43.00 13.95 21.19
C GLU A 13 42.84 13.12 19.92
N ARG A 14 43.86 12.34 19.55
CA ARG A 14 43.77 11.46 18.39
C ARG A 14 42.63 10.46 18.55
N ARG A 15 42.52 9.83 19.73
CA ARG A 15 41.42 8.91 20.04
C ARG A 15 40.05 9.59 19.97
N TRP A 16 39.94 10.84 20.42
CA TRP A 16 38.68 11.58 20.36
C TRP A 16 38.29 11.90 18.91
N ILE A 17 39.25 12.30 18.07
CA ILE A 17 39.05 12.52 16.63
C ILE A 17 38.59 11.23 15.93
N TYR A 18 39.20 10.08 16.23
CA TYR A 18 38.76 8.82 15.64
C TYR A 18 37.35 8.44 16.08
N ILE A 19 37.02 8.62 17.36
CA ILE A 19 35.68 8.34 17.88
C ILE A 19 34.63 9.25 17.22
N THR A 20 34.88 10.56 17.16
CA THR A 20 33.93 11.50 16.53
C THR A 20 33.77 11.21 15.05
N THR A 21 34.85 10.91 14.32
CA THR A 21 34.78 10.49 12.92
C THR A 21 33.95 9.21 12.76
N CYS A 22 34.20 8.17 13.56
CA CYS A 22 33.41 6.94 13.50
C CYS A 22 31.92 7.17 13.80
N VAL A 23 31.61 8.03 14.78
CA VAL A 23 30.22 8.38 15.11
C VAL A 23 29.55 9.12 13.97
N VAL A 24 30.20 10.13 13.40
CA VAL A 24 29.67 10.91 12.26
C VAL A 24 29.45 10.01 11.06
N LEU A 25 30.41 9.14 10.74
CA LEU A 25 30.30 8.18 9.64
C LEU A 25 29.17 7.18 9.88
N GLY A 26 29.00 6.71 11.12
CA GLY A 26 27.87 5.87 11.52
C GLY A 26 26.52 6.54 11.33
N ILE A 27 26.38 7.82 11.71
CA ILE A 27 25.15 8.60 11.50
C ILE A 27 24.84 8.75 10.00
N PHE A 28 25.84 9.04 9.17
CA PHE A 28 25.66 9.13 7.72
C PHE A 28 25.23 7.79 7.11
N ILE A 29 25.81 6.67 7.53
CA ILE A 29 25.42 5.34 7.06
C ILE A 29 23.95 5.07 7.41
N VAL A 30 23.55 5.28 8.67
CA VAL A 30 22.16 5.05 9.11
C VAL A 30 21.18 5.92 8.34
N THR A 31 21.50 7.22 8.19
CA THR A 31 20.65 8.17 7.47
C THR A 31 20.53 7.79 5.99
N GLY A 32 21.64 7.39 5.36
CA GLY A 32 21.66 6.93 3.97
C GLY A 32 20.83 5.66 3.76
N LEU A 33 20.91 4.70 4.68
CA LEU A 33 20.11 3.47 4.62
C LEU A 33 18.61 3.77 4.72
N LEU A 34 18.20 4.61 5.68
CA LEU A 34 16.80 5.00 5.87
C LEU A 34 16.26 5.78 4.66
N ALA A 35 17.04 6.73 4.13
CA ALA A 35 16.64 7.50 2.96
C ALA A 35 16.53 6.62 1.71
N PHE A 36 17.46 5.68 1.52
CA PHE A 36 17.44 4.75 0.40
C PHE A 36 16.26 3.79 0.45
N SER A 37 15.95 3.21 1.63
CA SER A 37 14.79 2.35 1.79
C SER A 37 13.49 3.11 1.57
N ALA A 38 13.37 4.32 2.12
CA ALA A 38 12.18 5.16 1.95
C ALA A 38 11.97 5.57 0.49
N GLY A 39 13.03 5.94 -0.22
CA GLY A 39 12.97 6.25 -1.64
C GLY A 39 12.52 5.06 -2.49
N ARG A 40 13.05 3.86 -2.21
CA ARG A 40 12.70 2.65 -2.95
C ARG A 40 11.26 2.17 -2.72
N GLN A 41 10.74 2.31 -1.51
CA GLN A 41 9.32 2.06 -1.20
C GLN A 41 8.41 3.04 -1.93
N THR A 42 8.80 4.32 -1.96
CA THR A 42 8.03 5.37 -2.64
C THR A 42 7.93 5.12 -4.14
N VAL A 43 9.03 4.70 -4.79
CA VAL A 43 9.03 4.38 -6.24
C VAL A 43 8.16 3.15 -6.53
N GLN A 44 8.26 2.09 -5.73
CA GLN A 44 7.45 0.87 -5.93
C GLN A 44 5.95 1.14 -5.76
N ALA A 45 5.57 1.94 -4.75
CA ALA A 45 4.17 2.32 -4.56
C ALA A 45 3.62 3.12 -5.75
N GLN A 46 4.42 4.04 -6.31
CA GLN A 46 4.06 4.83 -7.49
C GLN A 46 3.89 3.94 -8.73
N GLU A 47 4.82 3.01 -8.97
CA GLU A 47 4.79 2.10 -10.12
C GLU A 47 3.56 1.19 -10.09
N LYS A 48 3.25 0.57 -8.95
CA LYS A 48 2.03 -0.23 -8.79
C LYS A 48 0.75 0.61 -8.90
N ALA A 49 0.78 1.85 -8.44
CA ALA A 49 -0.36 2.76 -8.58
C ALA A 49 -0.61 3.12 -10.06
N ASP A 50 0.44 3.34 -10.85
CA ASP A 50 0.33 3.59 -12.29
C ASP A 50 -0.18 2.36 -13.04
N GLU A 51 0.29 1.16 -12.67
CA GLU A 51 -0.22 -0.10 -13.22
C GLU A 51 -1.72 -0.28 -12.95
N LEU A 52 -2.16 -0.01 -11.72
CA LEU A 52 -3.57 -0.05 -11.35
C LEU A 52 -4.41 0.99 -12.10
N ILE A 53 -3.90 2.21 -12.26
CA ILE A 53 -4.56 3.26 -13.04
C ILE A 53 -4.74 2.80 -14.49
N ALA A 54 -3.68 2.29 -15.12
CA ALA A 54 -3.73 1.81 -16.49
C ALA A 54 -4.73 0.65 -16.66
N ALA A 55 -4.78 -0.27 -15.69
CA ALA A 55 -5.72 -1.38 -15.70
C ALA A 55 -7.18 -0.91 -15.56
N ILE A 56 -7.44 0.06 -14.68
CA ILE A 56 -8.79 0.64 -14.51
C ILE A 56 -9.20 1.42 -15.76
N GLU A 57 -8.33 2.25 -16.32
CA GLU A 57 -8.61 3.03 -17.52
C GLU A 57 -8.85 2.13 -18.74
N ALA A 58 -8.19 0.97 -18.82
CA ALA A 58 -8.43 -0.04 -19.86
C ALA A 58 -9.86 -0.61 -19.82
N THR A 59 -10.53 -0.58 -18.67
CA THR A 59 -11.96 -0.96 -18.52
C THR A 59 -12.92 0.17 -18.92
N GLY A 60 -12.41 1.34 -19.30
CA GLY A 60 -13.21 2.51 -19.68
C GLY A 60 -13.74 3.33 -18.50
N VAL A 61 -13.25 3.07 -17.30
CA VAL A 61 -13.60 3.79 -16.06
C VAL A 61 -12.49 4.78 -15.70
N THR A 62 -12.85 5.98 -15.22
CA THR A 62 -11.86 6.95 -14.75
C THR A 62 -11.24 6.48 -13.44
N ALA A 63 -9.91 6.29 -13.45
CA ALA A 63 -9.16 5.89 -12.28
C ALA A 63 -8.99 7.06 -11.27
N PRO A 64 -8.85 6.76 -9.96
CA PRO A 64 -8.41 7.74 -8.97
C PRO A 64 -6.99 8.25 -9.24
N SER A 65 -6.62 9.41 -8.69
CA SER A 65 -5.25 9.92 -8.83
C SER A 65 -4.22 9.03 -8.13
N GLN A 66 -3.01 8.98 -8.68
CA GLN A 66 -1.89 8.17 -8.17
C GLN A 66 -1.61 8.44 -6.69
N GLU A 67 -1.63 9.70 -6.24
CA GLU A 67 -1.35 10.05 -4.84
C GLU A 67 -2.42 9.55 -3.88
N ARG A 68 -3.66 9.36 -4.35
CA ARG A 68 -4.73 8.78 -3.53
C ARG A 68 -4.53 7.28 -3.38
N ILE A 69 -4.14 6.60 -4.47
CA ILE A 69 -3.85 5.17 -4.48
C ILE A 69 -2.66 4.86 -3.58
N VAL A 70 -1.52 5.53 -3.78
CA VAL A 70 -0.30 5.36 -2.95
C VAL A 70 -0.59 5.59 -1.47
N ARG A 71 -1.42 6.57 -1.12
CA ARG A 71 -1.75 6.88 0.28
C ARG A 71 -2.59 5.80 0.97
N VAL A 72 -3.42 5.10 0.22
CA VAL A 72 -4.35 4.09 0.76
C VAL A 72 -3.74 2.69 0.69
N LEU A 73 -3.08 2.37 -0.42
CA LEU A 73 -2.60 1.03 -0.75
C LEU A 73 -1.08 0.87 -0.59
N GLY A 74 -0.30 1.95 -0.53
CA GLY A 74 1.16 1.85 -0.37
C GLY A 74 1.83 1.03 -1.48
N ASP A 75 2.89 0.30 -1.13
CA ASP A 75 3.54 -0.72 -1.96
C ASP A 75 3.07 -2.15 -1.64
N ASP A 76 2.37 -2.33 -0.52
CA ASP A 76 1.95 -3.61 0.07
C ASP A 76 0.46 -3.94 -0.07
N GLY A 77 -0.36 -3.02 -0.61
CA GLY A 77 -1.80 -3.21 -0.80
C GLY A 77 -2.63 -2.92 0.46
N GLY A 78 -1.97 -2.54 1.56
CA GLY A 78 -2.59 -2.23 2.85
C GLY A 78 -3.52 -3.34 3.38
N PRO A 79 -4.59 -2.99 4.12
CA PRO A 79 -5.49 -3.98 4.74
C PRO A 79 -6.28 -4.83 3.71
N THR A 80 -6.21 -4.47 2.43
CA THR A 80 -6.80 -5.25 1.34
C THR A 80 -6.09 -6.59 1.17
N CYS A 81 -4.77 -6.66 1.35
CA CYS A 81 -4.06 -7.94 1.31
C CYS A 81 -4.13 -8.72 2.64
N GLU A 82 -4.40 -8.06 3.77
CA GLU A 82 -4.51 -8.73 5.09
C GLU A 82 -5.84 -9.49 5.27
N ASP A 83 -6.95 -8.89 4.85
CA ASP A 83 -8.25 -9.57 4.79
C ASP A 83 -9.06 -8.98 3.61
N PRO A 84 -8.89 -9.54 2.39
CA PRO A 84 -9.49 -8.99 1.17
C PRO A 84 -11.02 -8.96 1.23
N ASN A 85 -11.59 -9.90 1.99
CA ASN A 85 -13.01 -10.06 2.13
C ASN A 85 -13.59 -9.14 3.21
N SER A 86 -12.83 -8.69 4.21
CA SER A 86 -13.33 -7.81 5.29
C SER A 86 -13.75 -6.42 4.80
N ALA A 87 -12.92 -5.80 3.96
CA ALA A 87 -13.17 -4.48 3.42
C ALA A 87 -14.44 -4.49 2.56
N LEU A 88 -14.61 -5.54 1.75
CA LEU A 88 -15.80 -5.74 0.94
C LEU A 88 -17.04 -6.07 1.79
N ARG A 89 -16.94 -6.99 2.75
CA ARG A 89 -18.03 -7.32 3.70
C ARG A 89 -18.51 -6.09 4.46
N ARG A 90 -17.59 -5.26 4.94
CA ARG A 90 -17.91 -4.00 5.63
C ARG A 90 -18.58 -3.00 4.69
N SER A 91 -18.13 -2.89 3.45
CA SER A 91 -18.72 -2.00 2.45
C SER A 91 -20.12 -2.45 2.04
N ILE A 92 -20.33 -3.75 1.84
CA ILE A 92 -21.65 -4.35 1.59
C ILE A 92 -22.57 -4.12 2.78
N LEU A 93 -22.10 -4.39 4.00
CA LEU A 93 -22.87 -4.16 5.22
C LEU A 93 -23.23 -2.68 5.38
N LEU A 94 -22.27 -1.77 5.18
CA LEU A 94 -22.50 -0.34 5.27
C LEU A 94 -23.48 0.13 4.20
N SER A 95 -23.39 -0.39 2.96
CA SER A 95 -24.34 -0.13 1.89
C SER A 95 -25.75 -0.59 2.27
N ARG A 96 -25.90 -1.79 2.83
CA ARG A 96 -27.20 -2.30 3.32
C ARG A 96 -27.76 -1.42 4.45
N LEU A 97 -26.91 -0.98 5.39
CA LEU A 97 -27.32 -0.10 6.49
C LEU A 97 -27.65 1.33 6.02
N SER A 98 -26.91 1.88 5.05
CA SER A 98 -27.08 3.25 4.55
C SER A 98 -28.26 3.40 3.59
N ASN A 99 -28.66 2.33 2.91
CA ASN A 99 -29.83 2.31 2.02
C ASN A 99 -31.17 2.09 2.78
N GLY A 100 -31.11 1.93 4.11
CA GLY A 100 -32.16 2.41 5.01
C GLY A 100 -33.52 1.71 5.01
N ALA A 101 -33.65 0.41 4.68
CA ALA A 101 -34.97 -0.22 4.70
C ALA A 101 -34.97 -1.68 5.15
N THR A 102 -34.88 -1.95 6.46
CA THR A 102 -35.25 -3.26 7.05
C THR A 102 -36.77 -3.57 6.93
N GLY A 103 -37.43 -3.18 5.83
CA GLY A 103 -38.84 -3.32 5.54
C GLY A 103 -39.08 -3.92 4.15
N PRO A 104 -40.23 -4.59 3.94
CA PRO A 104 -40.55 -5.28 2.69
C PRO A 104 -40.60 -4.28 1.53
N GLY A 105 -39.61 -4.36 0.63
CA GLY A 105 -39.43 -3.42 -0.49
C GLY A 105 -37.99 -2.95 -0.72
N GLU A 106 -36.98 -3.56 -0.09
CA GLU A 106 -35.58 -3.28 -0.46
C GLU A 106 -35.34 -3.61 -1.93
N ARG A 107 -34.96 -2.60 -2.70
CA ARG A 107 -34.25 -2.84 -3.96
C ARG A 107 -32.82 -3.16 -3.55
N PRO A 108 -32.33 -4.40 -3.77
CA PRO A 108 -30.93 -4.70 -3.54
C PRO A 108 -30.13 -3.71 -4.38
N VAL A 109 -29.36 -2.84 -3.73
CA VAL A 109 -28.26 -2.19 -4.42
C VAL A 109 -27.25 -3.31 -4.58
N ILE A 110 -27.43 -4.12 -5.64
CA ILE A 110 -26.40 -5.00 -6.17
C ILE A 110 -25.18 -4.11 -6.20
N ALA A 111 -24.20 -4.40 -5.35
CA ALA A 111 -22.92 -3.70 -5.40
C ALA A 111 -22.50 -3.78 -6.86
N ASP A 112 -22.53 -2.63 -7.52
CA ASP A 112 -22.48 -2.51 -8.98
C ASP A 112 -21.32 -3.40 -9.45
N SER A 113 -21.50 -4.22 -10.48
CA SER A 113 -20.47 -5.20 -10.90
C SER A 113 -19.08 -4.57 -11.09
N ARG A 114 -19.08 -3.27 -11.38
CA ARG A 114 -17.92 -2.37 -11.47
C ARG A 114 -17.11 -2.24 -10.17
N VAL A 115 -17.73 -2.33 -8.99
CA VAL A 115 -17.04 -2.31 -7.69
C VAL A 115 -16.25 -3.60 -7.49
N PHE A 116 -16.84 -4.75 -7.84
CA PHE A 116 -16.16 -6.03 -7.79
C PHE A 116 -15.02 -6.11 -8.81
N GLU A 117 -15.23 -5.57 -10.01
CA GLU A 117 -14.21 -5.49 -11.05
C GLU A 117 -13.04 -4.58 -10.64
N GLY A 118 -13.32 -3.41 -10.06
CA GLY A 118 -12.29 -2.53 -9.52
C GLY A 118 -11.49 -3.18 -8.39
N GLN A 119 -12.16 -3.90 -7.47
CA GLN A 119 -11.46 -4.61 -6.41
C GLN A 119 -10.66 -5.81 -6.94
N ARG A 120 -11.15 -6.51 -7.98
CA ARG A 120 -10.39 -7.56 -8.68
C ARG A 120 -9.07 -7.00 -9.25
N LEU A 121 -9.11 -5.83 -9.88
CA LEU A 121 -7.91 -5.16 -10.42
C LEU A 121 -6.92 -4.78 -9.32
N ILE A 122 -7.41 -4.30 -8.17
CA ILE A 122 -6.56 -4.03 -7.00
C ILE A 122 -5.89 -5.32 -6.52
N MET A 123 -6.64 -6.41 -6.42
CA MET A 123 -6.11 -7.72 -6.01
C MET A 123 -5.09 -8.26 -7.02
N GLU A 124 -5.35 -8.12 -8.32
CA GLU A 124 -4.44 -8.57 -9.38
C GLU A 124 -3.07 -7.87 -9.32
N VAL A 125 -3.05 -6.57 -8.99
CA VAL A 125 -1.82 -5.77 -8.91
C VAL A 125 -1.11 -5.90 -7.55
N TYR A 126 -1.84 -5.99 -6.44
CA TYR A 126 -1.26 -5.92 -5.09
C TYR A 126 -1.23 -7.25 -4.33
N CYS A 127 -2.21 -8.15 -4.55
CA CYS A 127 -2.38 -9.40 -3.80
C CYS A 127 -2.74 -10.59 -4.74
N PRO A 128 -1.89 -10.94 -5.73
CA PRO A 128 -2.26 -11.91 -6.77
C PRO A 128 -2.56 -13.31 -6.23
N ASP A 129 -1.92 -13.70 -5.12
CA ASP A 129 -2.12 -15.01 -4.47
C ASP A 129 -3.51 -15.12 -3.79
N GLU A 130 -4.10 -13.99 -3.41
CA GLU A 130 -5.40 -13.90 -2.72
C GLU A 130 -6.58 -13.74 -3.68
N LEU A 131 -6.29 -13.64 -4.99
CA LEU A 131 -7.29 -13.40 -6.04
C LEU A 131 -8.30 -14.54 -6.14
N GLU A 132 -7.86 -15.79 -5.94
CA GLU A 132 -8.72 -16.98 -6.01
C GLU A 132 -9.73 -17.01 -4.86
N GLU A 133 -9.31 -16.68 -3.64
CA GLU A 133 -10.20 -16.60 -2.48
C GLU A 133 -11.24 -15.49 -2.67
N PHE A 134 -10.81 -14.33 -3.19
CA PHE A 134 -11.70 -13.22 -3.47
C PHE A 134 -12.74 -13.57 -4.55
N GLN A 135 -12.33 -14.25 -5.61
CA GLN A 135 -13.23 -14.68 -6.68
C GLN A 135 -14.28 -15.68 -6.15
N ALA A 136 -13.86 -16.64 -5.33
CA ALA A 136 -14.77 -17.59 -4.68
C ALA A 136 -15.79 -16.90 -3.77
N PHE A 137 -15.37 -15.88 -3.01
CA PHE A 137 -16.27 -15.08 -2.18
C PHE A 137 -17.32 -14.31 -3.01
N ILE A 138 -16.91 -13.70 -4.12
CA ILE A 138 -17.84 -13.03 -5.04
C ILE A 138 -18.86 -14.02 -5.62
N ASP A 139 -18.41 -15.20 -6.01
CA ASP A 139 -19.28 -16.20 -6.62
C ASP A 139 -20.29 -16.76 -5.60
N ASP A 140 -19.89 -16.98 -4.34
CA ASP A 140 -20.79 -17.32 -3.24
C ASP A 140 -21.87 -16.24 -3.03
N LEU A 141 -21.47 -14.96 -2.98
CA LEU A 141 -22.39 -13.82 -2.88
C LEU A 141 -23.43 -13.80 -4.01
N LYS A 142 -23.01 -14.03 -5.26
CA LYS A 142 -23.93 -14.10 -6.41
C LYS A 142 -24.90 -15.27 -6.28
N THR A 143 -24.43 -16.43 -5.81
CA THR A 143 -25.29 -17.61 -5.64
C THR A 143 -26.34 -17.42 -4.54
N ALA A 144 -26.00 -16.71 -3.46
CA ALA A 144 -26.94 -16.40 -2.39
C ALA A 144 -28.04 -15.41 -2.83
N ASP A 145 -27.70 -14.43 -3.68
CA ASP A 145 -28.67 -13.45 -4.22
C ASP A 145 -29.70 -14.12 -5.15
N VAL A 146 -29.27 -15.04 -6.02
CA VAL A 146 -30.18 -15.74 -6.95
C VAL A 146 -31.08 -16.79 -6.29
N ALA A 147 -30.68 -17.31 -5.13
CA ALA A 147 -31.46 -18.31 -4.38
C ALA A 147 -32.56 -17.69 -3.50
N GLY A 148 -32.55 -16.36 -3.30
CA GLY A 148 -33.52 -15.63 -2.46
C GLY A 148 -34.75 -15.08 -3.19
N GLY A 149 -34.95 -15.44 -4.47
CA GLY A 149 -36.04 -14.95 -5.34
C GLY A 149 -37.35 -15.74 -5.25
#